data_AF-A0A1S1Q6M5-F1
#
_entry.id   AF-A0A1S1Q6M5-F1
#
_cell.length_a   1.000
_cell.length_b   1.000
_cell.length_c   1.000
_cell.angle_alpha   90.00
_cell.angle_beta   90.00
_cell.angle_gamma   90.00
#
_symmetry.space_group_name_H-M   'P 1'
#
loop_
_entity.id
_entity.type
_entity.pdbx_description
1 polymer ?
#
loop_
_entity_poly.entity_id
_entity_poly.type
_entity_poly.pdbx_seq_one_letter_code
_entity_poly.pdbx_strand_id
1 'polypeptide(L)'
;MTARSAVPVAAADPLSQVAAIPGVGDAATAARASVDTLLRHRILRRRSAEVTAEASLRAARASAALEGHDVPLDVLRAHLGDQLPAGEATSGAAVGPAGSAGADAGADAENLGVTLGAVRLYAELGTLAPAWERAPRQALARMHLLAGRGLLPDTVLGRPRTASSDAVAGGRAVAGGGEPVFAGGLGLPTVSALEMSARLDGLTAVLTAPTAAPAIVVAAVVHGELLAIRPFGALDGIIARAAARLVLISRGLDPKALVATDVGHLELDRPAGGTGTDDGDEPAGAYSAALAAYLAGGPDGVGTWVRHCATAVGLAARESLAVCEALSRG
;
A
#
# COMPACT_ATOMS: atom_id res chain seq x y z
N MET A 1 39.36 34.88 -5.21
CA MET A 1 38.66 33.88 -6.04
C MET A 1 38.51 32.62 -5.19
N THR A 2 37.53 32.63 -4.30
CA THR A 2 37.31 31.59 -3.28
C THR A 2 36.57 30.41 -3.92
N ALA A 3 37.23 29.25 -3.93
CA ALA A 3 36.65 28.01 -4.40
C ALA A 3 35.43 27.66 -3.54
N ARG A 4 34.24 27.59 -4.16
CA ARG A 4 33.05 27.00 -3.53
C ARG A 4 33.38 25.54 -3.24
N SER A 5 33.44 25.19 -1.95
CA SER A 5 33.53 23.81 -1.49
C SER A 5 32.30 23.06 -2.00
N ALA A 6 32.50 22.16 -2.97
CA ALA A 6 31.47 21.25 -3.44
C ALA A 6 31.33 20.14 -2.38
N VAL A 7 30.28 20.23 -1.57
CA VAL A 7 29.82 19.08 -0.78
C VAL A 7 29.60 17.93 -1.76
N PRO A 8 30.22 16.76 -1.58
CA PRO A 8 30.07 15.66 -2.53
C PRO A 8 28.60 15.25 -2.59
N VAL A 9 28.08 15.04 -3.79
CA VAL A 9 26.66 14.71 -4.07
C VAL A 9 26.14 13.53 -3.23
N ALA A 10 27.02 12.62 -2.79
CA ALA A 10 26.70 11.51 -1.89
C ALA A 10 26.35 11.93 -0.44
N ALA A 11 26.81 13.09 0.03
CA ALA A 11 26.40 13.69 1.31
C ALA A 11 25.06 14.46 1.19
N ALA A 12 24.60 14.74 -0.03
CA ALA A 12 23.39 15.52 -0.32
C ALA A 12 22.17 14.68 -0.73
N ASP A 13 22.36 13.40 -1.09
CA ASP A 13 21.29 12.46 -1.45
C ASP A 13 21.01 11.48 -0.28
N PRO A 14 20.03 11.76 0.59
CA PRO A 14 19.73 10.91 1.74
C PRO A 14 19.28 9.50 1.35
N LEU A 15 18.66 9.33 0.17
CA LEU A 15 18.22 8.01 -0.30
C LEU A 15 19.40 7.14 -0.73
N SER A 16 20.47 7.75 -1.25
CA SER A 16 21.72 7.02 -1.54
C SER A 16 22.42 6.51 -0.28
N GLN A 17 22.27 7.21 0.86
CA GLN A 17 22.77 6.73 2.15
C GLN A 17 22.02 5.48 2.61
N VAL A 18 20.70 5.43 2.40
CA VAL A 18 19.89 4.22 2.66
C VAL A 18 20.34 3.07 1.75
N ALA A 19 20.62 3.36 0.47
CA ALA A 19 21.11 2.35 -0.48
C ALA A 19 22.47 1.75 -0.09
N ALA A 20 23.29 2.47 0.69
CA ALA A 20 24.59 2.03 1.18
C ALA A 20 24.53 1.15 2.44
N ILE A 21 23.36 0.99 3.06
CA ILE A 21 23.19 0.11 4.24
C ILE A 21 23.49 -1.36 3.84
N PRO A 22 24.24 -2.12 4.66
CA PRO A 22 24.56 -3.52 4.36
C PRO A 22 23.35 -4.37 3.99
N GLY A 23 23.47 -5.13 2.89
CA GLY A 23 22.43 -6.00 2.34
C GLY A 23 21.30 -5.30 1.57
N VAL A 24 21.20 -3.97 1.60
CA VAL A 24 20.17 -3.24 0.83
C VAL A 24 20.43 -3.32 -0.68
N GLY A 25 21.69 -3.16 -1.11
CA GLY A 25 22.07 -3.26 -2.53
C GLY A 25 21.75 -4.62 -3.14
N ASP A 26 22.04 -5.71 -2.41
CA ASP A 26 21.77 -7.08 -2.86
C ASP A 26 20.27 -7.34 -2.96
N ALA A 27 19.50 -6.91 -1.95
CA ALA A 27 18.05 -7.01 -1.96
C ALA A 27 17.43 -6.21 -3.13
N ALA A 28 17.94 -5.01 -3.39
CA ALA A 28 17.49 -4.20 -4.52
C ALA A 28 17.77 -4.87 -5.88
N THR A 29 18.93 -5.52 -6.00
CA THR A 29 19.32 -6.28 -7.20
C THR A 29 18.42 -7.49 -7.39
N ALA A 30 18.12 -8.24 -6.33
CA ALA A 30 17.24 -9.40 -6.37
C ALA A 30 15.78 -9.03 -6.75
N ALA A 31 15.27 -7.94 -6.18
CA ALA A 31 13.96 -7.40 -6.53
C ALA A 31 13.90 -7.04 -8.02
N ARG A 32 14.90 -6.29 -8.53
CA ARG A 32 14.98 -5.94 -9.95
C ARG A 32 15.03 -7.17 -10.86
N ALA A 33 15.87 -8.16 -10.53
CA ALA A 33 15.97 -9.39 -11.32
C ALA A 33 14.64 -10.15 -11.42
N SER A 34 13.85 -10.14 -10.34
CA SER A 34 12.51 -10.74 -10.32
C SER A 34 11.54 -10.01 -11.24
N VAL A 35 11.52 -8.67 -11.19
CA VAL A 35 10.67 -7.84 -12.05
C VAL A 35 11.10 -7.92 -13.52
N ASP A 36 12.41 -7.92 -13.80
CA ASP A 36 12.93 -8.09 -15.16
C ASP A 36 12.51 -9.45 -15.76
N THR A 37 12.46 -10.50 -14.95
CA THR A 37 11.98 -11.82 -15.37
C THR A 37 10.51 -11.78 -15.76
N LEU A 38 9.67 -11.12 -14.94
CA LEU A 38 8.27 -10.86 -15.25
C LEU A 38 8.12 -10.08 -16.57
N LEU A 39 8.83 -8.97 -16.72
CA LEU A 39 8.73 -8.09 -17.89
C LEU A 39 9.12 -8.78 -19.21
N ARG A 40 9.97 -9.81 -19.16
CA ARG A 40 10.36 -10.63 -20.33
C ARG A 40 9.29 -11.64 -20.76
N HIS A 41 8.24 -11.87 -19.98
CA HIS A 41 7.22 -12.87 -20.29
C HIS A 41 6.47 -12.52 -21.61
N ARG A 42 6.35 -13.51 -22.52
CA ARG A 42 5.86 -13.26 -23.90
C ARG A 42 4.40 -12.80 -23.95
N ILE A 43 3.57 -13.23 -23.01
CA ILE A 43 2.14 -12.86 -22.96
C ILE A 43 1.95 -11.34 -22.83
N LEU A 44 2.89 -10.64 -22.19
CA LEU A 44 2.85 -9.20 -21.97
C LEU A 44 3.00 -8.37 -23.25
N ARG A 45 3.27 -9.01 -24.40
CA ARG A 45 3.23 -8.36 -25.72
C ARG A 45 1.82 -8.22 -26.28
N ARG A 46 0.87 -9.02 -25.78
CA ARG A 46 -0.50 -9.10 -26.31
C ARG A 46 -1.56 -8.82 -25.24
N ARG A 47 -1.33 -9.27 -24.01
CA ARG A 47 -2.31 -9.24 -22.90
C ARG A 47 -1.80 -8.46 -21.69
N SER A 48 -0.97 -7.42 -21.88
CA SER A 48 -0.44 -6.64 -20.76
C SER A 48 -1.55 -5.95 -19.95
N ALA A 49 -2.57 -5.42 -20.62
CA ALA A 49 -3.69 -4.76 -19.94
C ALA A 49 -4.45 -5.72 -19.02
N GLU A 50 -4.68 -6.96 -19.46
CA GLU A 50 -5.34 -7.98 -18.66
C GLU A 50 -4.50 -8.39 -17.44
N VAL A 51 -3.19 -8.58 -17.61
CA VAL A 51 -2.29 -8.87 -16.49
C VAL A 51 -2.23 -7.70 -15.51
N THR A 52 -2.15 -6.45 -16.00
CA THR A 52 -2.15 -5.25 -15.16
C THR A 52 -3.46 -5.12 -14.37
N ALA A 53 -4.61 -5.34 -15.01
CA ALA A 53 -5.92 -5.29 -14.34
C ALA A 53 -6.01 -6.32 -13.22
N GLU A 54 -5.57 -7.54 -13.50
CA GLU A 54 -5.59 -8.64 -12.55
C GLU A 54 -4.56 -8.44 -11.40
N ALA A 55 -3.36 -7.92 -11.69
CA ALA A 55 -2.38 -7.56 -10.69
C ALA A 55 -2.89 -6.43 -9.78
N SER A 56 -3.54 -5.41 -10.34
CA SER A 56 -4.14 -4.32 -9.56
C SER A 56 -5.30 -4.78 -8.69
N LEU A 57 -6.16 -5.70 -9.18
CA LEU A 57 -7.25 -6.28 -8.39
C LEU A 57 -6.71 -7.08 -7.20
N ARG A 58 -5.73 -7.96 -7.43
CA ARG A 58 -5.08 -8.73 -6.35
C ARG A 58 -4.39 -7.82 -5.34
N ALA A 59 -3.69 -6.79 -5.81
CA ALA A 59 -2.99 -5.85 -4.94
C ALA A 59 -3.96 -5.05 -4.07
N ALA A 60 -5.06 -4.54 -4.64
CA ALA A 60 -6.10 -3.85 -3.88
C ALA A 60 -6.70 -4.71 -2.76
N ARG A 61 -7.05 -5.97 -3.08
CA ARG A 61 -7.58 -6.93 -2.11
C ARG A 61 -6.56 -7.22 -1.00
N ALA A 62 -5.31 -7.48 -1.36
CA ALA A 62 -4.26 -7.72 -0.38
C ALA A 62 -3.97 -6.47 0.48
N SER A 63 -4.09 -5.27 -0.09
CA SER A 63 -3.99 -4.01 0.63
C SER A 63 -5.07 -3.87 1.69
N ALA A 64 -6.32 -4.23 1.36
CA ALA A 64 -7.43 -4.20 2.31
C ALA A 64 -7.28 -5.28 3.39
N ALA A 65 -6.84 -6.49 3.01
CA ALA A 65 -6.59 -7.59 3.95
C ALA A 65 -5.50 -7.26 4.98
N LEU A 66 -4.45 -6.52 4.60
CA LEU A 66 -3.42 -6.00 5.51
C LEU A 66 -3.96 -4.99 6.53
N GLU A 67 -5.15 -4.43 6.32
CA GLU A 67 -5.86 -3.57 7.28
C GLU A 67 -6.97 -4.33 8.04
N GLY A 68 -7.03 -5.67 7.91
CA GLY A 68 -8.06 -6.50 8.53
C GLY A 68 -9.35 -6.69 7.72
N HIS A 69 -9.42 -6.12 6.51
CA HIS A 69 -10.58 -6.22 5.63
C HIS A 69 -10.34 -7.27 4.54
N ASP A 70 -10.40 -8.56 4.90
CA ASP A 70 -10.20 -9.67 3.96
C ASP A 70 -11.50 -10.04 3.26
N VAL A 71 -11.52 -9.92 1.93
CA VAL A 71 -12.64 -10.31 1.07
C VAL A 71 -12.12 -11.34 0.06
N PRO A 72 -12.74 -12.51 -0.07
CA PRO A 72 -12.35 -13.51 -1.06
C PRO A 72 -12.36 -12.95 -2.50
N LEU A 73 -11.38 -13.37 -3.31
CA LEU A 73 -11.20 -12.81 -4.66
C LEU A 73 -12.35 -13.13 -5.61
N ASP A 74 -12.97 -14.30 -5.47
CA ASP A 74 -14.15 -14.73 -6.21
C ASP A 74 -15.38 -13.89 -5.84
N VAL A 75 -15.60 -13.62 -4.56
CA VAL A 75 -16.65 -12.71 -4.07
C VAL A 75 -16.47 -11.31 -4.64
N LEU A 76 -15.24 -10.78 -4.58
CA LEU A 76 -14.93 -9.47 -5.14
C LEU A 76 -15.18 -9.41 -6.65
N ARG A 77 -14.83 -10.46 -7.40
CA ARG A 77 -15.08 -10.53 -8.85
C ARG A 77 -16.56 -10.61 -9.18
N ALA A 78 -17.34 -11.40 -8.44
CA ALA A 78 -18.78 -11.49 -8.63
C ALA A 78 -19.44 -10.11 -8.45
N HIS A 79 -19.08 -9.39 -7.39
CA HIS A 79 -19.59 -8.04 -7.14
C HIS A 79 -19.24 -7.06 -8.26
N LEU A 80 -18.01 -7.08 -8.77
CA LEU A 80 -17.59 -6.21 -9.88
C LEU A 80 -18.30 -6.59 -11.21
N GLY A 81 -18.61 -7.86 -11.41
CA GLY A 81 -19.36 -8.36 -12.55
C GLY A 81 -20.81 -7.88 -12.56
N ASP A 82 -21.49 -7.92 -11.41
CA ASP A 82 -22.89 -7.48 -11.27
C ASP A 82 -23.08 -5.97 -11.51
N GLN A 83 -22.02 -5.16 -11.34
CA GLN A 83 -22.02 -3.71 -11.52
C GLN A 83 -21.76 -3.26 -12.98
N LEU A 84 -21.34 -4.17 -13.86
CA LEU A 84 -21.27 -3.89 -15.30
C LEU A 84 -22.69 -3.98 -15.88
N PRO A 85 -23.11 -3.05 -16.78
CA PRO A 85 -24.45 -3.10 -17.33
C PRO A 85 -24.68 -4.45 -18.02
N ALA A 86 -25.58 -5.24 -17.43
CA ALA A 86 -25.93 -6.56 -17.94
C ALA A 86 -26.58 -6.42 -19.32
N GLY A 87 -25.91 -6.96 -20.33
CA GLY A 87 -26.61 -7.43 -21.52
C GLY A 87 -27.48 -8.62 -21.13
N GLU A 88 -28.77 -8.33 -20.91
CA GLU A 88 -29.90 -9.26 -20.74
C GLU A 88 -29.85 -10.26 -19.55
N ALA A 89 -30.95 -10.26 -18.81
CA ALA A 89 -31.12 -10.85 -17.49
C ALA A 89 -31.12 -12.39 -17.45
N THR A 90 -30.83 -12.96 -16.26
CA THR A 90 -31.77 -13.89 -15.62
C THR A 90 -31.70 -13.75 -14.09
N SER A 91 -32.88 -13.56 -13.49
CA SER A 91 -33.12 -13.55 -12.04
C SER A 91 -33.17 -14.96 -11.47
N GLY A 92 -32.64 -15.16 -10.27
CA GLY A 92 -32.88 -16.36 -9.45
C GLY A 92 -32.48 -16.14 -7.99
N ALA A 93 -33.47 -16.13 -7.10
CA ALA A 93 -33.38 -15.78 -5.68
C ALA A 93 -32.83 -16.89 -4.76
N ALA A 94 -32.39 -16.53 -3.54
CA ALA A 94 -32.89 -17.10 -2.28
C ALA A 94 -32.29 -16.38 -1.05
N VAL A 95 -33.16 -15.89 -0.16
CA VAL A 95 -32.81 -15.38 1.18
C VAL A 95 -33.05 -16.49 2.21
N GLY A 96 -32.00 -16.85 2.96
CA GLY A 96 -32.02 -17.77 4.10
C GLY A 96 -31.96 -17.02 5.46
N PRO A 97 -32.22 -17.71 6.59
CA PRO A 97 -32.87 -17.12 7.75
C PRO A 97 -31.95 -16.29 8.66
N ALA A 98 -32.55 -15.29 9.29
CA ALA A 98 -31.93 -14.31 10.16
C ALA A 98 -31.66 -14.83 11.57
N GLY A 99 -30.38 -14.76 11.97
CA GLY A 99 -29.86 -14.82 13.34
C GLY A 99 -28.38 -14.39 13.28
N SER A 100 -27.94 -13.47 14.14
CA SER A 100 -26.65 -12.71 14.10
C SER A 100 -26.37 -11.84 12.86
N ALA A 101 -27.09 -12.04 11.75
CA ALA A 101 -26.91 -11.41 10.45
C ALA A 101 -26.76 -9.88 10.42
N GLY A 102 -27.19 -9.13 11.44
CA GLY A 102 -27.09 -7.66 11.45
C GLY A 102 -25.67 -7.13 11.71
N ALA A 103 -24.89 -7.80 12.56
CA ALA A 103 -23.51 -7.40 12.85
C ALA A 103 -22.55 -7.95 11.79
N ASP A 104 -22.75 -9.23 11.41
CA ASP A 104 -21.95 -9.90 10.39
C ASP A 104 -22.14 -9.25 9.01
N ALA A 105 -23.37 -8.91 8.61
CA ALA A 105 -23.60 -8.17 7.36
C ALA A 105 -23.06 -6.74 7.39
N GLY A 106 -22.97 -6.12 8.58
CA GLY A 106 -22.34 -4.81 8.76
C GLY A 106 -20.83 -4.87 8.55
N ALA A 107 -20.17 -5.86 9.18
CA ALA A 107 -18.75 -6.11 9.01
C ALA A 107 -18.41 -6.52 7.56
N ASP A 108 -19.22 -7.37 6.93
CA ASP A 108 -19.04 -7.75 5.53
C ASP A 108 -19.20 -6.55 4.58
N ALA A 109 -20.18 -5.68 4.83
CA ALA A 109 -20.37 -4.46 4.05
C ALA A 109 -19.20 -3.47 4.23
N GLU A 110 -18.66 -3.34 5.44
CA GLU A 110 -17.48 -2.53 5.72
C GLU A 110 -16.23 -3.10 5.02
N ASN A 111 -15.96 -4.39 5.18
CA ASN A 111 -14.85 -5.10 4.53
C ASN A 111 -14.90 -4.95 3.01
N LEU A 112 -16.08 -5.14 2.42
CA LEU A 112 -16.31 -4.93 1.00
C LEU A 112 -16.12 -3.45 0.61
N GLY A 113 -16.65 -2.51 1.40
CA GLY A 113 -16.53 -1.08 1.18
C GLY A 113 -15.07 -0.62 1.09
N VAL A 114 -14.23 -1.00 2.06
CA VAL A 114 -12.80 -0.70 2.09
C VAL A 114 -12.08 -1.34 0.91
N THR A 115 -12.38 -2.61 0.62
CA THR A 115 -11.80 -3.33 -0.52
C THR A 115 -12.12 -2.64 -1.84
N LEU A 116 -13.38 -2.20 -2.04
CA LEU A 116 -13.79 -1.45 -3.23
C LEU A 116 -13.11 -0.07 -3.31
N GLY A 117 -12.85 0.57 -2.16
CA GLY A 117 -12.01 1.77 -2.07
C GLY A 117 -10.60 1.55 -2.58
N ALA A 118 -9.95 0.47 -2.14
CA ALA A 118 -8.64 0.08 -2.63
C ALA A 118 -8.67 -0.24 -4.14
N VAL A 119 -9.70 -0.95 -4.64
CA VAL A 119 -9.84 -1.26 -6.07
C VAL A 119 -9.90 0.02 -6.92
N ARG A 120 -10.72 1.01 -6.52
CA ARG A 120 -10.81 2.31 -7.20
C ARG A 120 -9.46 3.02 -7.24
N LEU A 121 -8.75 3.04 -6.12
CA LEU A 121 -7.42 3.67 -6.03
C LEU A 121 -6.40 2.96 -6.95
N TYR A 122 -6.31 1.64 -6.88
CA TYR A 122 -5.31 0.87 -7.62
C TYR A 122 -5.54 0.89 -9.14
N ALA A 123 -6.79 1.01 -9.58
CA ALA A 123 -7.15 1.23 -10.98
C ALA A 123 -6.64 2.57 -11.54
N GLU A 124 -6.50 3.59 -10.69
CA GLU A 124 -6.08 4.95 -11.08
C GLU A 124 -4.57 5.21 -10.94
N LEU A 125 -3.78 4.27 -10.42
CA LEU A 125 -2.34 4.51 -10.15
C LEU A 125 -1.57 4.96 -11.40
N GLY A 126 -1.86 4.38 -12.56
CA GLY A 126 -1.21 4.78 -13.82
C GLY A 126 -1.47 6.26 -14.20
N THR A 127 -2.67 6.79 -13.89
CA THR A 127 -3.04 8.19 -14.19
C THR A 127 -2.45 9.16 -13.17
N LEU A 128 -2.10 8.68 -11.97
CA LEU A 128 -1.52 9.47 -10.89
C LEU A 128 -0.01 9.70 -11.04
N ALA A 129 0.71 8.91 -11.83
CA ALA A 129 2.17 8.99 -11.93
C ALA A 129 2.70 10.40 -12.29
N PRO A 130 2.15 11.12 -13.30
CA PRO A 130 2.63 12.46 -13.62
C PRO A 130 2.32 13.50 -12.53
N ALA A 131 1.28 13.29 -11.73
CA ALA A 131 0.96 14.15 -10.59
C ALA A 131 1.88 13.86 -9.41
N TRP A 132 2.22 12.59 -9.18
CA TRP A 132 3.17 12.18 -8.15
C TRP A 132 4.55 12.80 -8.33
N GLU A 133 5.09 12.78 -9.55
CA GLU A 133 6.43 13.33 -9.82
C GLU A 133 6.53 14.84 -9.60
N ARG A 134 5.44 15.59 -9.83
CA ARG A 134 5.43 17.05 -9.76
C ARG A 134 4.86 17.60 -8.46
N ALA A 135 3.88 16.91 -7.89
CA ALA A 135 3.12 17.35 -6.74
C ALA A 135 2.72 16.16 -5.83
N PRO A 136 3.70 15.51 -5.15
CA PRO A 136 3.43 14.35 -4.30
C PRO A 136 2.28 14.53 -3.31
N ARG A 137 2.17 15.71 -2.68
CA ARG A 137 1.07 16.00 -1.73
C ARG A 137 -0.31 15.99 -2.39
N GLN A 138 -0.43 16.53 -3.60
CA GLN A 138 -1.70 16.52 -4.34
C GLN A 138 -2.06 15.11 -4.78
N ALA A 139 -1.06 14.31 -5.18
CA ALA A 139 -1.27 12.90 -5.49
C ALA A 139 -1.77 12.13 -4.26
N LEU A 140 -1.15 12.29 -3.09
CA LEU A 140 -1.59 11.67 -1.83
C LEU A 140 -3.02 12.07 -1.45
N ALA A 141 -3.35 13.37 -1.54
CA ALA A 141 -4.70 13.86 -1.28
C ALA A 141 -5.73 13.21 -2.22
N ARG A 142 -5.41 13.07 -3.52
CA ARG A 142 -6.27 12.41 -4.49
C ARG A 142 -6.38 10.90 -4.22
N MET A 143 -5.31 10.23 -3.81
CA MET A 143 -5.36 8.82 -3.42
C MET A 143 -6.33 8.61 -2.25
N HIS A 144 -6.24 9.44 -1.21
CA HIS A 144 -7.12 9.38 -0.05
C HIS A 144 -8.59 9.65 -0.43
N LEU A 145 -8.85 10.60 -1.33
CA LEU A 145 -10.19 10.83 -1.87
C LEU A 145 -10.74 9.60 -2.60
N LEU A 146 -9.96 8.97 -3.48
CA LEU A 146 -10.39 7.79 -4.25
C LEU A 146 -10.72 6.60 -3.35
N ALA A 147 -9.85 6.34 -2.36
CA ALA A 147 -10.03 5.25 -1.41
C ALA A 147 -11.20 5.52 -0.46
N GLY A 148 -11.27 6.71 0.14
CA GLY A 148 -12.25 7.04 1.17
C GLY A 148 -13.64 7.44 0.69
N ARG A 149 -13.85 7.65 -0.62
CA ARG A 149 -15.16 8.06 -1.15
C ARG A 149 -16.26 7.04 -0.76
N GLY A 150 -17.28 7.51 -0.05
CA GLY A 150 -18.38 6.69 0.44
C GLY A 150 -18.09 5.92 1.73
N LEU A 151 -16.87 6.03 2.28
CA LEU A 151 -16.44 5.43 3.55
C LEU A 151 -16.16 6.47 4.63
N LEU A 152 -15.66 7.65 4.23
CA LEU A 152 -15.31 8.74 5.13
C LEU A 152 -16.17 9.98 4.85
N PRO A 153 -16.37 10.86 5.84
CA PRO A 153 -17.02 12.15 5.63
C PRO A 153 -16.28 13.01 4.59
N ASP A 154 -17.03 13.69 3.72
CA ASP A 154 -16.47 14.57 2.68
C ASP A 154 -15.56 15.68 3.24
N THR A 155 -15.77 16.07 4.50
CA THR A 155 -14.99 17.10 5.19
C THR A 155 -13.55 16.70 5.49
N VAL A 156 -13.24 15.39 5.52
CA VAL A 156 -11.91 14.84 5.81
C VAL A 156 -11.22 14.25 4.57
N LEU A 157 -11.96 14.01 3.48
CA LEU A 157 -11.41 13.41 2.25
C LEU A 157 -10.29 14.27 1.66
N GLY A 158 -9.16 13.61 1.38
CA GLY A 158 -7.95 14.24 0.83
C GLY A 158 -7.28 15.30 1.71
N ARG A 159 -7.67 15.43 2.99
CA ARG A 159 -7.11 16.45 3.89
C ARG A 159 -6.21 15.82 4.95
N PRO A 160 -4.90 16.13 4.97
CA PRO A 160 -4.05 15.70 6.05
C PRO A 160 -4.53 16.23 7.42
N ARG A 161 -4.24 15.48 8.48
CA ARG A 161 -4.58 15.82 9.86
C ARG A 161 -4.02 17.18 10.25
N THR A 162 -4.78 17.89 11.07
CA THR A 162 -4.41 19.15 11.70
C THR A 162 -4.40 18.99 13.22
N ALA A 163 -3.84 19.95 13.95
CA ALA A 163 -3.84 19.90 15.41
C ALA A 163 -5.27 19.79 16.00
N SER A 164 -6.28 20.35 15.31
CA SER A 164 -7.68 20.23 15.72
C SER A 164 -8.24 18.82 15.49
N SER A 165 -7.86 18.12 14.41
CA SER A 165 -8.32 16.74 14.20
C SER A 165 -7.67 15.76 15.18
N ASP A 166 -6.40 15.99 15.56
CA ASP A 166 -5.71 15.17 16.55
C ASP A 166 -6.34 15.31 17.95
N ALA A 167 -6.76 16.53 18.32
CA ALA A 167 -7.43 16.78 19.59
C ALA A 167 -8.82 16.09 19.66
N VAL A 168 -9.54 16.01 18.54
CA VAL A 168 -10.80 15.28 18.45
C VAL A 168 -10.58 13.77 18.57
N ALA A 169 -9.51 13.23 17.97
CA ALA A 169 -9.15 11.81 18.09
C ALA A 169 -8.61 11.44 19.49
N GLY A 170 -7.89 12.34 20.16
CA GLY A 170 -7.35 12.14 21.51
C GLY A 170 -8.36 12.41 22.64
N GLY A 171 -9.50 13.03 22.32
CA GLY A 171 -10.60 13.29 23.25
C GLY A 171 -11.53 12.08 23.34
N ARG A 172 -11.16 11.10 24.17
CA ARG A 172 -11.99 10.02 24.74
C ARG A 172 -13.39 9.86 24.10
N ALA A 173 -13.54 8.79 23.32
CA ALA A 173 -14.81 8.22 22.90
C ALA A 173 -15.85 8.33 24.02
N VAL A 174 -16.78 9.27 23.87
CA VAL A 174 -17.96 9.36 24.72
C VAL A 174 -18.85 8.20 24.29
N ALA A 175 -19.18 7.34 25.25
CA ALA A 175 -20.11 6.25 25.05
C ALA A 175 -21.44 6.79 24.49
N GLY A 176 -21.77 6.40 23.25
CA GLY A 176 -23.08 6.66 22.64
C GLY A 176 -22.99 7.43 21.32
N GLY A 177 -22.91 6.70 20.21
CA GLY A 177 -22.90 7.23 18.84
C GLY A 177 -21.67 6.71 18.09
N GLY A 178 -21.81 5.57 17.40
CA GLY A 178 -20.71 4.86 16.77
C GLY A 178 -19.97 5.72 15.74
N GLU A 179 -18.72 6.05 16.06
CA GLU A 179 -17.73 6.52 15.10
C GLU A 179 -17.17 5.31 14.35
N PRO A 180 -17.06 5.33 13.00
CA PRO A 180 -16.28 4.35 12.29
C PRO A 180 -14.80 4.65 12.55
N VAL A 181 -14.26 4.08 13.62
CA VAL A 181 -12.82 4.03 13.82
C VAL A 181 -12.31 2.96 12.85
N PHE A 182 -11.81 3.36 11.68
CA PHE A 182 -10.94 2.48 10.88
C PHE A 182 -9.65 2.27 11.68
N ALA A 183 -9.74 1.42 12.70
CA ALA A 183 -8.66 1.00 13.57
C ALA A 183 -7.76 0.00 12.83
N GLY A 184 -7.24 0.38 11.66
CA GLY A 184 -6.23 -0.38 10.91
C GLY A 184 -4.80 0.02 11.29
N GLY A 185 -4.62 0.92 12.26
CA GLY A 185 -3.29 1.29 12.75
C GLY A 185 -2.68 0.13 13.55
N LEU A 186 -1.37 -0.10 13.39
CA LEU A 186 -0.55 -1.12 14.06
C LEU A 186 -0.48 -1.02 15.61
N GLY A 187 -1.47 -0.42 16.27
CA GLY A 187 -1.46 -0.13 17.70
C GLY A 187 -0.46 0.94 18.12
N LEU A 188 0.20 1.62 17.16
CA LEU A 188 1.28 2.56 17.45
C LEU A 188 0.76 3.98 17.69
N PRO A 189 1.42 4.78 18.57
CA PRO A 189 1.09 6.20 18.76
C PRO A 189 1.28 7.00 17.47
N THR A 190 0.37 7.94 17.17
CA THR A 190 0.55 8.88 16.06
C THR A 190 1.50 10.00 16.46
N VAL A 191 2.36 10.44 15.54
CA VAL A 191 3.08 11.72 15.69
C VAL A 191 2.10 12.89 15.65
N SER A 192 2.46 14.00 16.29
CA SER A 192 1.65 15.23 16.27
C SER A 192 1.42 15.74 14.85
N ALA A 193 0.30 16.42 14.59
CA ALA A 193 0.04 17.03 13.28
C ALA A 193 1.16 17.99 12.81
N LEU A 194 1.81 18.70 13.73
CA LEU A 194 2.95 19.57 13.39
C LEU A 194 4.14 18.76 12.89
N GLU A 195 4.49 17.68 13.59
CA GLU A 195 5.58 16.79 13.19
C GLU A 195 5.25 16.05 11.89
N MET A 196 4.02 15.55 11.75
CA MET A 196 3.52 14.96 10.51
C MET A 196 3.69 15.92 9.34
N SER A 197 3.27 17.18 9.49
CA SER A 197 3.41 18.19 8.45
C SER A 197 4.87 18.44 8.10
N ALA A 198 5.76 18.59 9.09
CA ALA A 198 7.18 18.82 8.84
C ALA A 198 7.85 17.63 8.11
N ARG A 199 7.49 16.40 8.48
CA ARG A 199 8.02 15.17 7.85
C ARG A 199 7.45 14.95 6.45
N LEU A 200 6.16 15.23 6.22
CA LEU A 200 5.56 15.18 4.89
C LEU A 200 6.20 16.22 3.95
N ASP A 201 6.55 17.38 4.49
CA ASP A 201 7.28 18.42 3.77
C ASP A 201 8.69 17.96 3.38
N GLY A 202 9.43 17.38 4.32
CA GLY A 202 10.74 16.78 4.07
C GLY A 202 10.69 15.65 3.05
N LEU A 203 9.73 14.73 3.16
CA LEU A 203 9.53 13.63 2.20
C LEU A 203 9.26 14.17 0.79
N THR A 204 8.42 15.20 0.66
CA THR A 204 8.13 15.85 -0.64
C THR A 204 9.41 16.43 -1.25
N ALA A 205 10.21 17.13 -0.44
CA ALA A 205 11.47 17.72 -0.89
C ALA A 205 12.43 16.64 -1.41
N VAL A 206 12.59 15.54 -0.65
CA VAL A 206 13.42 14.40 -1.05
C VAL A 206 12.94 13.74 -2.34
N LEU A 207 11.62 13.54 -2.51
CA LEU A 207 11.06 12.88 -3.69
C LEU A 207 11.20 13.70 -4.98
N THR A 208 11.24 15.03 -4.87
CA THR A 208 11.41 15.92 -6.02
C THR A 208 12.88 16.23 -6.34
N ALA A 209 13.81 15.82 -5.46
CA ALA A 209 15.24 15.97 -5.68
C ALA A 209 15.82 14.82 -6.56
N PRO A 210 16.87 15.07 -7.34
CA PRO A 210 17.60 14.00 -8.03
C PRO A 210 18.19 13.00 -7.03
N THR A 211 18.09 11.70 -7.35
CA THR A 211 18.68 10.63 -6.52
C THR A 211 19.18 9.48 -7.39
N ALA A 212 20.33 8.92 -7.00
CA ALA A 212 20.90 7.71 -7.60
C ALA A 212 20.39 6.41 -6.95
N ALA A 213 19.59 6.52 -5.89
CA ALA A 213 19.08 5.36 -5.17
C ALA A 213 18.19 4.47 -6.07
N PRO A 214 18.27 3.13 -5.93
CA PRO A 214 17.36 2.21 -6.61
C PRO A 214 15.89 2.52 -6.31
N ALA A 215 15.01 2.34 -7.29
CA ALA A 215 13.57 2.61 -7.14
C ALA A 215 12.93 1.94 -5.92
N ILE A 216 13.35 0.72 -5.59
CA ILE A 216 12.87 -0.03 -4.42
C ILE A 216 13.28 0.60 -3.08
N VAL A 217 14.43 1.26 -3.01
CA VAL A 217 14.84 2.02 -1.82
C VAL A 217 13.92 3.22 -1.63
N VAL A 218 13.68 3.96 -2.71
CA VAL A 218 12.76 5.12 -2.67
C VAL A 218 11.36 4.69 -2.28
N ALA A 219 10.85 3.61 -2.88
CA ALA A 219 9.52 3.07 -2.57
C ALA A 219 9.41 2.63 -1.10
N ALA A 220 10.42 1.93 -0.56
CA ALA A 220 10.43 1.51 0.83
C ALA A 220 10.46 2.71 1.80
N VAL A 221 11.25 3.75 1.51
CA VAL A 221 11.27 4.97 2.35
C VAL A 221 9.93 5.70 2.31
N VAL A 222 9.32 5.86 1.13
CA VAL A 222 7.96 6.44 1.01
C VAL A 222 6.94 5.63 1.82
N HIS A 223 7.01 4.31 1.69
CA HIS A 223 6.12 3.39 2.39
C HIS A 223 6.24 3.56 3.91
N GLY A 224 7.46 3.46 4.44
CA GLY A 224 7.73 3.54 5.87
C GLY A 224 7.40 4.92 6.44
N GLU A 225 7.78 6.00 5.76
CA GLU A 225 7.49 7.37 6.24
C GLU A 225 5.99 7.66 6.27
N LEU A 226 5.23 7.25 5.26
CA LEU A 226 3.78 7.46 5.25
C LEU A 226 3.08 6.66 6.36
N LEU A 227 3.53 5.44 6.64
CA LEU A 227 3.06 4.64 7.78
C LEU A 227 3.47 5.23 9.14
N ALA A 228 4.64 5.87 9.21
CA ALA A 228 5.11 6.53 10.43
C ALA A 228 4.26 7.77 10.76
N ILE A 229 4.01 8.62 9.75
CA ILE A 229 3.39 9.92 9.97
C ILE A 229 1.88 9.91 9.85
N ARG A 230 1.29 8.90 9.19
CA ARG A 230 -0.16 8.71 9.02
C ARG A 230 -0.87 10.02 8.68
N PRO A 231 -0.62 10.59 7.48
CA PRO A 231 -1.05 11.94 7.16
C PRO A 231 -2.56 12.14 7.26
N PHE A 232 -3.40 11.12 7.03
CA PHE A 232 -4.85 11.27 7.00
C PHE A 232 -5.56 10.77 8.27
N GLY A 233 -4.94 9.87 9.02
CA GLY A 233 -5.51 9.23 10.22
C GLY A 233 -6.44 8.05 9.91
N ALA A 234 -6.86 7.88 8.66
CA ALA A 234 -7.67 6.77 8.17
C ALA A 234 -7.13 6.31 6.82
N LEU A 235 -7.19 5.00 6.55
CA LEU A 235 -6.74 4.36 5.31
C LEU A 235 -5.25 4.58 4.96
N ASP A 236 -4.44 5.14 5.87
CA ASP A 236 -3.04 5.51 5.61
C ASP A 236 -2.20 4.31 5.15
N GLY A 237 -2.48 3.10 5.64
CA GLY A 237 -1.78 1.90 5.19
C GLY A 237 -2.01 1.59 3.71
N ILE A 238 -3.26 1.67 3.25
CA ILE A 238 -3.60 1.52 1.82
C ILE A 238 -2.94 2.63 0.99
N ILE A 239 -2.95 3.88 1.48
CA ILE A 239 -2.30 4.99 0.79
C ILE A 239 -0.79 4.81 0.71
N ALA A 240 -0.15 4.33 1.78
CA ALA A 240 1.28 4.14 1.83
C ALA A 240 1.74 3.03 0.88
N ARG A 241 1.02 1.91 0.81
CA ARG A 241 1.29 0.82 -0.15
C ARG A 241 1.04 1.26 -1.60
N ALA A 242 -0.05 1.98 -1.85
CA ALA A 242 -0.35 2.54 -3.17
C ALA A 242 0.72 3.54 -3.64
N ALA A 243 1.18 4.43 -2.75
CA ALA A 243 2.25 5.38 -3.02
C ALA A 243 3.58 4.66 -3.30
N ALA A 244 3.92 3.62 -2.54
CA ALA A 244 5.11 2.80 -2.79
C ALA A 244 5.06 2.16 -4.18
N ARG A 245 3.92 1.59 -4.58
CA ARG A 245 3.71 1.04 -5.93
C ARG A 245 3.84 2.11 -7.00
N LEU A 246 3.33 3.33 -6.76
CA LEU A 246 3.47 4.45 -7.70
C LEU A 246 4.93 4.89 -7.89
N VAL A 247 5.76 4.79 -6.86
CA VAL A 247 7.22 5.01 -6.97
C VAL A 247 7.86 3.94 -7.85
N LEU A 248 7.48 2.66 -7.71
CA LEU A 248 8.01 1.59 -8.57
C LEU A 248 7.65 1.80 -10.05
N ILE A 249 6.43 2.30 -10.31
CA ILE A 249 5.94 2.65 -11.66
C ILE A 249 6.69 3.86 -12.22
N SER A 250 6.68 5.00 -11.52
CA SER A 250 7.26 6.27 -12.00
C SER A 250 8.78 6.20 -12.17
N ARG A 251 9.48 5.44 -11.32
CA ARG A 251 10.94 5.24 -11.44
C ARG A 251 11.33 4.07 -12.35
N GLY A 252 10.37 3.49 -13.07
CA GLY A 252 10.60 2.53 -14.15
C GLY A 252 11.05 1.13 -13.71
N LEU A 253 10.92 0.76 -12.44
CA LEU A 253 11.12 -0.63 -12.03
C LEU A 253 9.99 -1.51 -12.57
N ASP A 254 8.75 -1.02 -12.44
CA ASP A 254 7.55 -1.69 -12.91
C ASP A 254 6.68 -0.74 -13.76
N PRO A 255 7.14 -0.33 -14.95
CA PRO A 255 6.46 0.68 -15.77
C PRO A 255 5.10 0.23 -16.30
N LYS A 256 4.76 -1.05 -16.16
CA LYS A 256 3.48 -1.64 -16.59
C LYS A 256 2.53 -1.92 -15.42
N ALA A 257 2.89 -1.54 -14.20
CA ALA A 257 2.12 -1.80 -12.99
C ALA A 257 1.73 -3.28 -12.83
N LEU A 258 2.67 -4.20 -13.11
CA LEU A 258 2.44 -5.63 -13.08
C LEU A 258 2.70 -6.24 -11.70
N VAL A 259 3.50 -5.59 -10.86
CA VAL A 259 3.89 -6.13 -9.55
C VAL A 259 2.80 -5.78 -8.53
N ALA A 260 2.10 -6.82 -8.06
CA ALA A 260 1.10 -6.71 -6.99
C ALA A 260 1.76 -6.71 -5.60
N THR A 261 2.59 -5.71 -5.28
CA THR A 261 3.49 -5.68 -4.09
C THR A 261 2.77 -6.02 -2.78
N ASP A 262 1.54 -5.53 -2.60
CA ASP A 262 0.69 -5.83 -1.43
C ASP A 262 0.48 -7.33 -1.19
N VAL A 263 0.39 -8.14 -2.26
CA VAL A 263 0.30 -9.60 -2.14
C VAL A 263 1.57 -10.17 -1.52
N GLY A 264 2.73 -9.64 -1.88
CA GLY A 264 4.01 -10.07 -1.30
C GLY A 264 4.15 -9.68 0.17
N HIS A 265 3.65 -8.50 0.57
CA HIS A 265 3.59 -8.12 1.98
C HIS A 265 2.67 -9.06 2.76
N LEU A 266 1.45 -9.30 2.26
CA LEU A 266 0.48 -10.20 2.88
C LEU A 266 1.00 -11.65 2.98
N GLU A 267 1.70 -12.13 1.96
CA GLU A 267 2.29 -13.47 1.97
C GLU A 267 3.39 -13.62 3.03
N LEU A 268 4.24 -12.60 3.19
CA LEU A 268 5.27 -12.58 4.23
C LEU A 268 4.68 -12.43 5.64
N ASP A 269 3.53 -11.78 5.76
CA ASP A 269 2.90 -11.54 7.06
C ASP A 269 2.18 -12.77 7.63
N ARG A 270 1.90 -13.79 6.80
CA ARG A 270 1.32 -15.05 7.30
C ARG A 270 2.32 -15.80 8.19
N PRO A 271 1.86 -16.37 9.32
CA PRO A 271 2.71 -17.19 10.17
C PRO A 271 3.23 -18.42 9.40
N ALA A 272 4.52 -18.72 9.57
CA ALA A 272 5.15 -19.86 8.93
C ALA A 272 4.68 -21.18 9.58
N GLY A 273 3.64 -21.80 9.02
CA GLY A 273 3.15 -23.11 9.42
C GLY A 273 2.13 -23.08 10.57
N GLY A 274 0.85 -22.88 10.24
CA GLY A 274 -0.23 -22.84 11.21
C GLY A 274 -0.52 -24.20 11.86
N THR A 275 -0.31 -24.29 13.16
CA THR A 275 -1.29 -24.91 14.07
C THR A 275 -1.68 -23.80 15.03
N GLY A 276 -2.80 -23.12 14.75
CA GLY A 276 -3.31 -22.05 15.59
C GLY A 276 -3.45 -22.55 17.03
N THR A 277 -2.60 -22.03 17.90
CA THR A 277 -2.81 -22.11 19.34
C THR A 277 -3.50 -20.81 19.72
N ASP A 278 -4.72 -20.90 20.22
CA ASP A 278 -5.60 -19.82 20.74
C ASP A 278 -4.99 -19.01 21.91
N ASP A 279 -3.68 -19.14 22.16
CA ASP A 279 -2.97 -18.35 23.14
C ASP A 279 -2.63 -17.01 22.51
N GLY A 280 -3.29 -15.94 22.98
CA GLY A 280 -3.27 -14.57 22.42
C GLY A 280 -1.94 -13.82 22.45
N ASP A 281 -0.83 -14.53 22.22
CA ASP A 281 0.54 -14.05 22.12
C ASP A 281 1.12 -14.42 20.74
N GLU A 282 0.29 -14.35 19.69
CA GLU A 282 0.77 -14.61 18.33
C GLU A 282 1.86 -13.59 17.96
N PRO A 283 3.03 -14.07 17.50
CA PRO A 283 4.11 -13.19 17.12
C PRO A 283 3.65 -12.28 15.98
N ALA A 284 4.00 -10.99 16.09
CA ALA A 284 3.75 -9.99 15.07
C ALA A 284 4.22 -10.51 13.68
N GLY A 285 3.33 -10.45 12.68
CA GLY A 285 3.64 -10.89 11.33
C GLY A 285 4.85 -10.13 10.73
N ALA A 286 5.55 -10.73 9.76
CA ALA A 286 6.83 -10.21 9.30
C ALA A 286 6.76 -8.78 8.71
N TYR A 287 5.60 -8.34 8.21
CA TYR A 287 5.40 -6.98 7.73
C TYR A 287 5.32 -5.99 8.89
N SER A 288 4.51 -6.31 9.90
CA SER A 288 4.40 -5.49 11.12
C SER A 288 5.72 -5.42 11.90
N ALA A 289 6.45 -6.55 12.01
CA ALA A 289 7.75 -6.61 12.66
C ALA A 289 8.82 -5.78 11.93
N ALA A 290 8.86 -5.84 10.59
CA ALA A 290 9.79 -5.05 9.80
C ALA A 290 9.48 -3.54 9.90
N LEU A 291 8.20 -3.17 9.99
CA LEU A 291 7.80 -1.78 10.20
C LEU A 291 8.13 -1.29 11.62
N ALA A 292 7.93 -2.12 12.64
CA ALA A 292 8.36 -1.80 13.99
C ALA A 292 9.87 -1.52 14.04
N ALA A 293 10.68 -2.31 13.32
CA ALA A 293 12.11 -2.07 13.18
C ALA A 293 12.40 -0.74 12.45
N TYR A 294 11.65 -0.41 11.39
CA TYR A 294 11.77 0.89 10.71
C TYR A 294 11.52 2.07 11.66
N LEU A 295 10.46 1.98 12.46
CA LEU A 295 10.02 3.04 13.38
C LEU A 295 10.94 3.20 14.59
N ALA A 296 11.60 2.12 15.02
CA ALA A 296 12.69 2.19 15.99
C ALA A 296 13.90 3.00 15.45
N GLY A 297 14.01 3.14 14.13
CA GLY A 297 15.02 3.94 13.46
C GLY A 297 16.38 3.23 13.36
N GLY A 298 17.40 4.03 13.03
CA GLY A 298 18.76 3.53 12.82
C GLY A 298 18.97 2.75 11.51
N PRO A 299 20.23 2.53 11.12
CA PRO A 299 20.54 1.87 9.84
C PRO A 299 20.04 0.42 9.78
N ASP A 300 20.07 -0.32 10.88
CA ASP A 300 19.63 -1.72 10.90
C ASP A 300 18.12 -1.88 10.75
N GLY A 301 17.34 -1.01 11.42
CA GLY A 301 15.89 -0.96 11.30
C GLY A 301 15.44 -0.58 9.89
N VAL A 302 16.04 0.47 9.34
CA VAL A 302 15.81 0.89 7.95
C VAL A 302 16.22 -0.21 6.96
N GLY A 303 17.39 -0.84 7.15
CA GLY A 303 17.85 -1.94 6.31
C GLY A 303 16.91 -3.14 6.34
N THR A 304 16.39 -3.49 7.51
CA THR A 304 15.42 -4.58 7.70
C THR A 304 14.14 -4.32 6.91
N TRP A 305 13.59 -3.12 7.01
CA TRP A 305 12.41 -2.70 6.26
C TRP A 305 12.61 -2.72 4.74
N VAL A 306 13.72 -2.16 4.25
CA VAL A 306 14.02 -2.15 2.81
C VAL A 306 14.18 -3.57 2.27
N ARG A 307 14.85 -4.48 3.01
CA ARG A 307 14.97 -5.89 2.62
C ARG A 307 13.61 -6.63 2.65
N HIS A 308 12.74 -6.32 3.61
CA HIS A 308 11.37 -6.83 3.62
C HIS A 308 10.62 -6.39 2.35
N CYS A 309 10.64 -5.09 2.02
CA CYS A 309 9.95 -4.55 0.85
C CYS A 309 10.49 -5.15 -0.46
N ALA A 310 11.81 -5.33 -0.57
CA ALA A 310 12.43 -5.98 -1.73
C ALA A 310 12.00 -7.45 -1.87
N THR A 311 11.91 -8.19 -0.76
CA THR A 311 11.40 -9.57 -0.74
C THR A 311 9.93 -9.63 -1.17
N ALA A 312 9.09 -8.72 -0.66
CA ALA A 312 7.68 -8.59 -1.06
C ALA A 312 7.53 -8.33 -2.56
N VAL A 313 8.35 -7.43 -3.14
CA VAL A 313 8.37 -7.21 -4.59
C VAL A 313 8.77 -8.47 -5.37
N GLY A 314 9.75 -9.22 -4.88
CA GLY A 314 10.16 -10.49 -5.49
C GLY A 314 9.06 -11.55 -5.48
N LEU A 315 8.32 -11.68 -4.38
CA LEU A 315 7.15 -12.57 -4.24
C LEU A 315 6.01 -12.15 -5.17
N ALA A 316 5.66 -10.86 -5.16
CA ALA A 316 4.63 -10.30 -6.01
C ALA A 316 4.92 -10.45 -7.51
N ALA A 317 6.20 -10.35 -7.92
CA ALA A 317 6.60 -10.61 -9.29
C ALA A 317 6.38 -12.08 -9.70
N ARG A 318 6.59 -13.03 -8.79
CA ARG A 318 6.31 -14.47 -9.02
C ARG A 318 4.81 -14.76 -9.12
N GLU A 319 3.99 -14.18 -8.25
CA GLU A 319 2.54 -14.30 -8.35
C GLU A 319 2.06 -13.79 -9.72
N SER A 320 2.59 -12.64 -10.16
CA SER A 320 2.23 -12.04 -11.46
C SER A 320 2.70 -12.88 -12.66
N LEU A 321 3.81 -13.64 -12.51
CA LEU A 321 4.22 -14.66 -13.49
C LEU A 321 3.21 -15.81 -13.55
N ALA A 322 2.68 -16.28 -12.42
CA ALA A 322 1.64 -17.31 -12.40
C ALA A 322 0.37 -16.85 -13.14
N VAL A 323 0.00 -15.56 -13.02
CA VAL A 323 -1.08 -14.96 -13.84
C VAL A 323 -0.76 -15.01 -15.32
N CYS A 324 0.45 -14.62 -15.69
CA CYS A 324 0.90 -14.66 -17.09
C CYS A 324 0.82 -16.07 -17.69
N GLU A 325 1.19 -17.08 -16.91
CA GLU A 325 1.11 -18.48 -17.31
C GLU A 325 -0.32 -18.98 -17.42
N ALA A 326 -1.20 -18.61 -16.49
CA ALA A 326 -2.63 -18.94 -16.56
C ALA A 326 -3.28 -18.37 -17.83
N LEU A 327 -3.03 -17.10 -18.14
CA LEU A 327 -3.51 -16.43 -19.36
C LEU A 327 -2.83 -16.95 -20.64
N SER A 328 -1.73 -17.70 -20.54
CA SER A 328 -1.11 -18.32 -21.71
C SER A 328 -1.74 -19.68 -22.04
N ARG A 329 -2.47 -20.28 -21.08
CA ARG A 329 -3.15 -21.58 -21.23
C ARG A 329 -4.62 -21.45 -21.67
N GLY A 330 -5.26 -20.31 -21.40
CA GLY A 330 -6.63 -20.00 -21.80
C GLY A 330 -6.67 -19.03 -22.98
#